data_AF-A0A845RS44-F1
#
_entry.id   AF-A0A845RS44-F1
#
_cell.length_a   1.000
_cell.length_b   1.000
_cell.length_c   1.000
_cell.angle_alpha   90.00
_cell.angle_beta   90.00
_cell.angle_gamma   90.00
#
_symmetry.space_group_name_H-M   'P 1'
#
loop_
_entity.id
_entity.type
_entity.pdbx_description
1 polymer ?
#
loop_
_entity_poly.entity_id
_entity_poly.type
_entity_poly.pdbx_seq_one_letter_code
_entity_poly.pdbx_strand_id
1 'polypeptide(L)' 'MYIPKSSEIKRRRLEAGYNCQELSLRAGLPKNAIYRIELDQSRYTYPIRARAIAKALRCKVEDIFTITEGA' A
#
# COMPACT_ATOMS: atom_id res chain seq x y z
N MET A 1 -9.51 10.55 -0.42
CA MET A 1 -8.83 9.48 0.38
C MET A 1 -8.40 8.36 -0.57
N TYR A 2 -7.48 7.47 -0.19
CA TYR A 2 -7.08 6.35 -1.05
C TYR A 2 -7.58 5.02 -0.48
N ILE A 3 -8.29 4.23 -1.28
CA ILE A 3 -8.73 2.89 -0.92
C ILE A 3 -7.65 1.90 -1.41
N PRO A 4 -7.01 1.13 -0.51
CA PRO A 4 -6.00 0.15 -0.92
C PRO A 4 -6.62 -0.98 -1.74
N LYS A 5 -5.95 -1.37 -2.81
CA LYS A 5 -6.24 -2.61 -3.55
C LYS A 5 -5.40 -3.73 -2.93
N SER A 6 -5.89 -4.31 -1.84
CA SER A 6 -5.18 -5.30 -1.01
C SER A 6 -4.57 -6.43 -1.84
N SER A 7 -5.32 -6.99 -2.78
CA SER A 7 -4.86 -8.04 -3.70
C SER A 7 -3.71 -7.60 -4.61
N GLU A 8 -3.74 -6.37 -5.11
CA GLU A 8 -2.73 -5.84 -6.03
C GLU A 8 -1.44 -5.47 -5.29
N ILE A 9 -1.57 -4.90 -4.08
CA ILE A 9 -0.45 -4.65 -3.19
C ILE A 9 0.25 -5.96 -2.84
N LYS A 10 -0.52 -7.00 -2.48
CA LYS A 10 0.02 -8.33 -2.17
C LYS A 10 0.72 -8.95 -3.37
N ARG A 11 0.13 -8.87 -4.56
CA ARG A 11 0.73 -9.38 -5.81
C ARG A 11 2.08 -8.74 -6.07
N ARG A 12 2.13 -7.40 -6.15
CA ARG A 12 3.37 -6.66 -6.43
C ARG A 12 4.42 -6.81 -5.35
N ARG A 13 4.00 -6.92 -4.09
CA ARG A 13 4.90 -7.21 -2.97
C ARG A 13 5.62 -8.54 -3.17
N LEU A 14 4.88 -9.58 -3.56
CA LEU A 14 5.44 -10.90 -3.84
C LEU A 14 6.33 -10.90 -5.08
N GLU A 15 5.93 -10.21 -6.16
CA GLU A 15 6.76 -10.05 -7.36
C GLU A 15 8.08 -9.31 -7.08
N ALA A 16 8.06 -8.35 -6.15
CA ALA A 16 9.26 -7.65 -5.70
C ALA A 16 10.10 -8.45 -4.68
N GLY A 17 9.65 -9.63 -4.26
CA GLY A 17 10.34 -10.48 -3.29
C GLY A 17 10.33 -9.95 -1.86
N TYR A 18 9.36 -9.09 -1.50
CA TYR A 18 9.31 -8.45 -0.19
C TYR A 18 8.32 -9.15 0.76
N ASN A 19 8.65 -9.22 2.05
CA ASN A 19 7.66 -9.50 3.08
C ASN A 19 6.91 -8.21 3.51
N CYS A 20 5.83 -8.32 4.29
CA CYS A 20 5.01 -7.17 4.69
C CYS A 20 5.80 -6.15 5.53
N GLN A 21 6.70 -6.62 6.39
CA GLN A 21 7.54 -5.78 7.23
C GLN A 21 8.56 -5.01 6.38
N GLU A 22 9.19 -5.69 5.43
CA GLU A 22 10.14 -5.11 4.47
C GLU A 22 9.51 -4.02 3.63
N LEU A 23 8.33 -4.27 3.06
CA LEU A 23 7.62 -3.25 2.30
C LEU A 23 7.22 -2.07 3.18
N SER A 24 6.77 -2.33 4.42
CA SER A 24 6.46 -1.27 5.39
C SER A 24 7.67 -0.41 5.69
N LEU A 25 8.84 -1.03 5.94
CA LEU A 25 10.08 -0.33 6.24
C LEU A 25 10.57 0.50 5.04
N ARG A 26 10.54 -0.07 3.83
CA ARG A 26 10.89 0.64 2.59
C ARG A 26 9.96 1.82 2.30
N ALA A 27 8.69 1.71 2.67
CA ALA A 27 7.71 2.78 2.57
C ALA A 27 7.78 3.80 3.73
N GLY A 28 8.70 3.66 4.69
CA GLY A 28 8.78 4.53 5.86
C GLY A 28 7.56 4.44 6.79
N LEU A 29 6.90 3.28 6.80
CA LEU A 29 5.69 3.00 7.58
C LEU A 29 6.00 2.10 8.78
N PRO A 30 5.12 2.09 9.81
CA PRO A 30 5.20 1.11 10.89
C PRO A 30 5.20 -0.33 10.33
N LYS A 31 5.95 -1.24 10.97
CA LYS A 31 6.16 -2.63 10.51
C LYS A 31 4.86 -3.38 10.15
N ASN A 32 3.75 -3.04 10.79
CA ASN A 32 2.46 -3.72 10.63
C ASN A 32 1.53 -3.01 9.63
N ALA A 33 1.98 -1.96 8.95
CA ALA A 33 1.13 -1.14 8.08
C ALA A 33 0.62 -1.93 6.86
N ILE A 34 1.52 -2.58 6.13
CA ILE A 34 1.15 -3.41 4.97
C ILE A 34 0.32 -4.62 5.41
N TYR A 35 0.68 -5.24 6.53
CA TYR A 35 -0.09 -6.36 7.08
C TYR A 35 -1.55 -5.99 7.35
N ARG A 36 -1.81 -4.80 7.93
CA ARG A 36 -3.17 -4.28 8.15
C ARG A 36 -3.92 -3.97 6.86
N ILE A 37 -3.21 -3.52 5.83
CA ILE A 37 -3.79 -3.27 4.51
C ILE A 37 -4.20 -4.61 3.88
N GLU A 38 -3.33 -5.62 3.89
CA GLU A 38 -3.61 -6.93 3.30
C GLU A 38 -4.70 -7.73 4.04
N LEU A 39 -4.94 -7.42 5.31
CA LEU A 39 -6.06 -7.96 6.09
C LEU A 39 -7.37 -7.17 5.93
N ASP A 40 -7.43 -6.18 5.03
CA ASP A 40 -8.58 -5.28 4.84
C ASP A 40 -9.02 -4.56 6.13
N GLN A 41 -8.12 -4.44 7.12
CA GLN A 41 -8.36 -3.70 8.36
C GLN A 41 -8.22 -2.17 8.16
N SER A 42 -7.70 -1.74 7.02
CA SER A 42 -7.50 -0.33 6.68
C SER A 42 -8.42 0.07 5.53
N ARG A 43 -9.60 0.60 5.85
CA ARG A 43 -10.59 1.06 4.84
C ARG A 43 -10.07 2.20 3.95
N TYR A 44 -9.14 2.99 4.46
CA TYR A 44 -8.53 4.10 3.73
C TYR A 44 -7.07 4.28 4.14
N THR A 45 -6.30 4.88 3.25
CA THR A 45 -4.90 5.25 3.45
C THR A 45 -4.72 6.73 3.12
N TYR A 46 -3.96 7.44 3.95
CA TYR A 46 -3.62 8.84 3.69
C TYR A 46 -2.75 8.97 2.44
N PRO A 47 -2.93 10.03 1.62
CA PRO A 47 -2.17 10.24 0.38
C PRO A 47 -0.66 10.11 0.55
N ILE A 48 -0.09 10.63 1.63
CA ILE A 48 1.35 10.57 1.91
C ILE A 48 1.85 9.12 2.07
N ARG A 49 1.06 8.26 2.73
CA ARG A 49 1.39 6.85 2.92
C ARG A 49 1.19 6.04 1.63
N ALA A 50 0.12 6.33 0.89
CA ALA A 50 -0.15 5.70 -0.40
C ALA A 50 0.98 5.97 -1.40
N ARG A 51 1.45 7.22 -1.47
CA ARG A 51 2.62 7.61 -2.28
C ARG A 51 3.90 6.90 -1.85
N ALA A 52 4.13 6.76 -0.54
CA ALA A 52 5.32 6.08 -0.04
C ALA A 52 5.33 4.58 -0.40
N ILE A 53 4.17 3.91 -0.32
CA ILE A 53 4.03 2.50 -0.73
C ILE A 53 4.25 2.36 -2.23
N ALA A 54 3.63 3.23 -3.04
CA ALA A 54 3.80 3.23 -4.49
C ALA A 54 5.28 3.42 -4.89
N LYS A 55 5.98 4.35 -4.22
CA LYS A 55 7.41 4.57 -4.40
C LYS A 55 8.23 3.33 -4.02
N ALA A 56 7.89 2.65 -2.92
CA ALA A 56 8.57 1.43 -2.49
C ALA A 56 8.37 0.26 -3.47
N LEU A 57 7.20 0.17 -4.11
CA LEU A 57 6.88 -0.81 -5.15
C LEU A 57 7.26 -0.36 -6.57
N ARG A 58 7.84 0.83 -6.72
CA ARG A 58 8.18 1.46 -8.02
C ARG A 58 7.00 1.48 -9.01
N CYS A 59 5.81 1.75 -8.49
CA CYS A 59 4.58 1.84 -9.27
C CYS A 59 3.86 3.17 -9.09
N LYS A 60 2.79 3.38 -9.84
CA LYS A 60 1.90 4.54 -9.63
C LYS A 60 0.97 4.28 -8.47
N VAL A 61 0.53 5.34 -7.80
CA VAL A 61 -0.43 5.21 -6.71
C VAL A 61 -1.75 4.62 -7.20
N GLU A 62 -2.19 4.99 -8.40
CA GLU A 62 -3.45 4.51 -9.01
C GLU A 62 -3.44 3.01 -9.32
N ASP A 63 -2.26 2.42 -9.49
CA ASP A 63 -2.10 0.99 -9.70
C ASP A 63 -2.57 0.21 -8.47
N ILE A 64 -2.17 0.67 -7.28
CA ILE A 64 -2.33 -0.04 -6.00
C ILE A 64 -3.37 0.60 -5.07
N PHE A 65 -3.88 1.78 -5.39
CA PHE A 65 -4.94 2.46 -4.67
C PHE A 65 -5.98 3.04 -5.63
N THR A 66 -7.24 3.01 -5.22
CA THR A 66 -8.32 3.75 -5.89
C THR A 66 -8.46 5.11 -5.22
N ILE A 67 -8.45 6.18 -6.03
CA ILE A 67 -8.73 7.53 -5.55
C ILE A 67 -10.23 7.61 -5.25
N THR A 68 -10.58 7.84 -3.99
CA THR A 68 -11.91 8.32 -3.64
C THR A 68 -11.85 9.84 -3.75
N GLU A 69 -12.22 10.37 -4.91
CA GLU A 69 -12.66 11.76 -4.99
C GLU A 69 -13.91 11.86 -4.11
N GLY A 70 -13.91 12.82 -3.19
CA GLY A 70 -15.11 13.09 -2.41
C GLY A 70 -16.20 13.54 -3.38
N ALA A 71 -17.33 12.85 -3.35
CA ALA A 71 -18.61 13.40 -3.80
C ALA A 71 -18.97 14.62 -2.94
#